data_AF-A0A523T2L3-F1
#
_entry.id   AF-A0A523T2L3-F1
#
_cell.length_a   1.000
_cell.length_b   1.000
_cell.length_c   1.000
_cell.angle_alpha   90.00
_cell.angle_beta   90.00
_cell.angle_gamma   90.00
#
_symmetry.space_group_name_H-M   'P 1'
#
loop_
_entity.id
_entity.type
_entity.pdbx_description
1 polymer ?
#
loop_
_entity_poly.entity_id
_entity_poly.type
_entity_poly.pdbx_seq_one_letter_code
_entity_poly.pdbx_strand_id
1 'polypeptide(L)'
;MERVYEKYAWVVFLALGLLWVVVGLTQIFLPVGLIENDAQLVTDMSWSELEASSPVATDLVRFLYGGMGLLKTSWSFLVLAITLTGYRRGEKWAWYTMWLVPILLVSSALFNVSFVGDVFQTLEWIPIMTVTLLGLLLPYRKFFPR
;
A
#
# COMPACT_ATOMS: atom_id res chain seq x y z
N MET A 1 -29.47 -12.55 10.18
CA MET A 1 -29.41 -11.34 9.34
C MET A 1 -27.95 -10.91 9.27
N GLU A 2 -27.43 -10.69 8.06
CA GLU A 2 -26.10 -10.10 7.84
C GLU A 2 -26.10 -8.66 8.37
N ARG A 3 -25.10 -8.28 9.16
CA ARG A 3 -24.99 -6.91 9.69
C ARG A 3 -24.42 -5.98 8.61
N VAL A 4 -24.76 -4.68 8.68
CA VAL A 4 -24.34 -3.68 7.68
C VAL A 4 -22.83 -3.68 7.45
N TYR A 5 -22.04 -3.80 8.53
CA TYR A 5 -20.58 -3.84 8.42
C TYR A 5 -20.05 -5.10 7.73
N GLU A 6 -20.76 -6.24 7.79
CA GLU A 6 -20.38 -7.48 7.10
C GLU A 6 -20.64 -7.36 5.59
N LYS A 7 -21.76 -6.71 5.24
CA LYS A 7 -22.17 -6.46 3.86
C LYS A 7 -21.22 -5.51 3.13
N TYR A 8 -20.68 -4.51 3.81
CA TYR A 8 -19.86 -3.45 3.20
C TYR A 8 -18.37 -3.53 3.51
N ALA A 9 -17.87 -4.52 4.25
CA ALA A 9 -16.45 -4.66 4.56
C ALA A 9 -15.55 -4.69 3.31
N TRP A 10 -16.03 -5.24 2.19
CA TRP A 10 -15.30 -5.27 0.92
C TRP A 10 -15.02 -3.86 0.34
N VAL A 11 -15.78 -2.83 0.74
CA VAL A 11 -15.55 -1.44 0.30
C VAL A 11 -14.21 -0.93 0.82
N VAL A 12 -13.76 -1.38 1.99
CA VAL A 12 -12.44 -1.04 2.53
C VAL A 12 -11.34 -1.46 1.57
N PHE A 13 -11.32 -2.74 1.17
CA PHE A 13 -10.31 -3.25 0.25
C PHE A 13 -10.45 -2.69 -1.16
N LEU A 14 -11.67 -2.35 -1.58
CA LEU A 14 -11.89 -1.66 -2.85
C LEU A 14 -11.24 -0.27 -2.83
N ALA A 15 -11.53 0.53 -1.80
CA ALA A 15 -10.98 1.87 -1.65
C ALA A 15 -9.45 1.85 -1.52
N LEU A 16 -8.91 0.91 -0.74
CA LEU A 16 -7.47 0.71 -0.61
C LEU A 16 -6.83 0.31 -1.94
N GLY A 17 -7.41 -0.66 -2.65
CA GLY A 17 -6.91 -1.07 -3.96
C GLY A 17 -6.88 0.09 -4.96
N LEU A 18 -7.93 0.90 -5.01
CA LEU A 18 -7.98 2.09 -5.88
C LEU A 18 -6.94 3.14 -5.47
N LEU A 19 -6.80 3.42 -4.18
CA LEU A 19 -5.78 4.34 -3.66
C LEU A 19 -4.38 3.87 -4.10
N TRP A 20 -4.07 2.59 -3.95
CA TRP A 20 -2.75 2.06 -4.30
C TRP A 20 -2.50 1.99 -5.81
N VAL A 21 -3.53 1.82 -6.64
CA VAL A 21 -3.41 2.01 -8.09
C VAL A 21 -2.98 3.45 -8.39
N VAL A 22 -3.64 4.45 -7.79
CA VAL A 22 -3.28 5.86 -7.99
C VAL A 22 -1.83 6.12 -7.57
N VAL A 23 -1.44 5.66 -6.37
CA VAL A 23 -0.07 5.82 -5.89
C VAL A 23 0.93 5.12 -6.82
N GLY A 24 0.65 3.90 -7.27
CA GLY A 24 1.51 3.17 -8.20
C GLY A 24 1.67 3.89 -9.54
N LEU A 25 0.59 4.40 -10.11
CA LEU A 25 0.62 5.17 -11.35
C LEU A 25 1.37 6.50 -11.17
N THR A 26 1.22 7.19 -10.04
CA THR A 26 2.02 8.39 -9.76
C THR A 26 3.51 8.09 -9.67
N GLN A 27 3.91 6.95 -9.11
CA GLN A 27 5.32 6.53 -9.11
C GLN A 27 5.87 6.20 -10.50
N ILE A 28 5.02 5.75 -11.44
CA ILE A 28 5.44 5.43 -12.80
C ILE A 28 5.57 6.71 -13.64
N PHE A 29 4.55 7.58 -13.60
CA PHE A 29 4.42 8.68 -14.54
C PHE A 29 4.83 10.04 -13.98
N LEU A 30 4.75 10.23 -12.66
CA LEU A 30 5.00 11.50 -11.98
C LEU A 30 5.87 11.31 -10.71
N PRO A 31 7.03 10.63 -10.80
CA PRO A 31 7.76 10.19 -9.62
C PRO A 31 8.41 11.33 -8.83
N VAL A 32 8.73 12.46 -9.46
CA VAL A 32 9.58 13.52 -8.89
C VAL A 32 9.02 14.06 -7.57
N GLY A 33 7.71 14.29 -7.48
CA GLY A 33 7.11 14.81 -6.23
C GLY A 33 7.16 13.82 -5.07
N LEU A 34 7.17 12.50 -5.34
CA LEU A 34 7.34 11.47 -4.32
C LEU A 34 8.81 11.30 -3.95
N ILE A 35 9.68 11.34 -4.95
CA ILE A 35 11.13 11.21 -4.77
C ILE A 35 11.71 12.39 -3.98
N GLU A 36 11.20 13.62 -4.14
CA GLU A 36 11.71 14.81 -3.44
C GLU A 36 11.75 14.61 -1.92
N ASN A 37 10.66 14.08 -1.34
CA ASN A 37 10.58 13.84 0.10
C ASN A 37 11.60 12.78 0.55
N ASP A 38 11.70 11.67 -0.19
CA ASP A 38 12.63 10.59 0.13
C ASP A 38 14.09 11.01 -0.04
N ALA A 39 14.38 11.80 -1.07
CA ALA A 39 15.70 12.37 -1.33
C ALA A 39 16.16 13.24 -0.17
N GLN A 40 15.31 14.17 0.28
CA GLN A 40 15.61 15.03 1.42
C GLN A 40 15.77 14.21 2.70
N LEU A 41 14.90 13.23 2.95
CA LEU A 41 14.96 12.38 4.16
C LEU A 41 16.21 11.51 4.24
N VAL A 42 16.69 10.98 3.11
CA VAL A 42 17.79 10.00 3.10
C VAL A 42 19.16 10.64 2.91
N THR A 43 19.22 11.77 2.19
CA THR A 43 20.51 12.36 1.77
C THR A 43 20.73 13.79 2.26
N ASP A 44 19.74 14.41 2.91
CA ASP A 44 19.71 15.83 3.25
C ASP A 44 19.85 16.79 2.04
N MET A 45 19.66 16.28 0.83
CA MET A 45 19.71 17.04 -0.43
C MET A 45 18.33 17.08 -1.09
N SER A 46 17.99 18.21 -1.70
CA SER A 46 16.85 18.27 -2.62
C SER A 46 17.09 17.39 -3.85
N TRP A 47 16.02 16.98 -4.53
CA TRP A 47 16.17 16.18 -5.75
C TRP A 47 17.01 16.90 -6.82
N SER A 48 16.86 18.22 -6.92
CA SER A 48 17.61 19.04 -7.87
C SER A 48 19.12 19.08 -7.58
N GLU A 49 19.50 19.10 -6.30
CA GLU A 49 20.91 19.07 -5.88
C GLU A 49 21.52 17.68 -6.14
N LEU A 50 20.75 16.61 -5.90
CA LEU A 50 21.15 15.25 -6.22
C LEU A 50 21.39 15.07 -7.71
N GLU A 51 20.47 15.56 -8.54
CA GLU A 51 20.58 15.50 -10.01
C GLU A 51 21.80 16.28 -10.52
N ALA A 52 22.09 17.44 -9.92
CA ALA A 52 23.29 18.22 -10.22
C ALA A 52 24.59 17.49 -9.78
N SER A 53 24.54 16.72 -8.69
CA SER A 53 25.69 15.98 -8.16
C SER A 53 26.02 14.73 -8.97
N SER A 54 25.01 13.97 -9.40
CA SER A 54 25.18 12.72 -10.14
C SER A 54 23.92 12.35 -10.92
N PRO A 55 23.84 12.72 -12.22
CA PRO A 55 22.73 12.35 -13.09
C PRO A 55 22.50 10.83 -13.18
N VAL A 56 23.59 10.05 -13.14
CA VAL A 56 23.54 8.58 -13.19
C VAL A 56 22.86 8.00 -11.95
N ALA A 57 23.14 8.55 -10.76
CA ALA A 57 22.48 8.12 -9.53
C ALA A 57 20.98 8.42 -9.57
N THR A 58 20.60 9.61 -10.07
CA THR A 58 19.19 9.99 -10.19
C THR A 58 18.43 9.15 -11.23
N ASP A 59 19.08 8.76 -12.33
CA ASP A 59 18.47 7.86 -13.31
C ASP A 59 18.25 6.45 -12.74
N LEU A 60 19.19 5.95 -11.95
CA LEU A 60 19.01 4.69 -11.21
C LEU A 60 17.83 4.78 -10.23
N VAL A 61 17.74 5.86 -9.45
CA VAL A 61 16.63 6.06 -8.51
C VAL A 61 15.29 6.12 -9.27
N ARG A 62 15.19 6.87 -10.37
CA ARG A 62 14.00 6.92 -11.23
C ARG A 62 13.61 5.53 -11.75
N PHE A 63 14.58 4.73 -12.21
CA PHE A 63 14.35 3.37 -12.68
C PHE A 63 13.79 2.47 -11.56
N LEU A 64 14.38 2.50 -10.37
CA LEU A 64 13.91 1.73 -9.21
C LEU A 64 12.50 2.16 -8.78
N TYR A 65 12.25 3.47 -8.71
CA TYR A 65 10.95 4.04 -8.36
C TYR A 65 9.85 3.62 -9.36
N GLY A 66 10.14 3.69 -10.65
CA GLY A 66 9.22 3.22 -11.70
C GLY A 66 8.93 1.71 -11.57
N GLY A 67 9.96 0.91 -11.30
CA GLY A 67 9.80 -0.53 -11.02
C GLY A 67 8.92 -0.82 -9.80
N MET A 68 9.12 -0.08 -8.70
CA MET A 68 8.25 -0.17 -7.52
C MET A 68 6.81 0.25 -7.82
N GLY A 69 6.62 1.29 -8.63
CA GLY A 69 5.31 1.74 -9.09
C GLY A 69 4.57 0.68 -9.90
N LEU A 70 5.28 -0.04 -10.79
CA LEU A 70 4.73 -1.17 -11.54
C LEU A 70 4.29 -2.30 -10.60
N LEU A 71 5.17 -2.74 -9.69
CA LEU A 71 4.84 -3.78 -8.72
C LEU A 71 3.63 -3.41 -7.86
N LYS A 72 3.60 -2.18 -7.34
CA LYS A 72 2.49 -1.65 -6.55
C LYS A 72 1.19 -1.62 -7.34
N THR A 73 1.24 -1.19 -8.60
CA THR A 73 0.07 -1.17 -9.49
C THR A 73 -0.46 -2.58 -9.77
N SER A 74 0.42 -3.53 -10.13
CA SER A 74 0.05 -4.93 -10.35
C SER A 74 -0.56 -5.58 -9.11
N TRP A 75 0.07 -5.37 -7.94
CA TRP A 75 -0.45 -5.84 -6.66
C TRP A 75 -1.85 -5.27 -6.37
N SER A 76 -2.05 -3.99 -6.62
CA SER A 76 -3.33 -3.32 -6.38
C SER A 76 -4.45 -3.89 -7.25
N PHE A 77 -4.17 -4.21 -8.52
CA PHE A 77 -5.13 -4.89 -9.37
C PHE A 77 -5.48 -6.30 -8.87
N LEU A 78 -4.51 -7.04 -8.31
CA LEU A 78 -4.79 -8.34 -7.68
C LEU A 78 -5.69 -8.19 -6.46
N VAL A 79 -5.42 -7.21 -5.59
CA VAL A 79 -6.28 -6.88 -4.45
C VAL A 79 -7.69 -6.58 -4.95
N LEU A 80 -7.85 -5.67 -5.92
CA LEU A 80 -9.16 -5.32 -6.50
C LEU A 80 -9.89 -6.53 -7.08
N ALA A 81 -9.18 -7.38 -7.83
CA ALA A 81 -9.76 -8.59 -8.42
C ALA A 81 -10.28 -9.55 -7.34
N ILE A 82 -9.48 -9.83 -6.30
CA ILE A 82 -9.87 -10.70 -5.19
C ILE A 82 -11.01 -10.07 -4.38
N THR A 83 -10.98 -8.74 -4.17
CA THR A 83 -12.05 -8.00 -3.49
C THR A 83 -13.38 -8.17 -4.20
N LEU A 84 -13.40 -7.93 -5.52
CA LEU A 84 -14.62 -7.94 -6.34
C LEU A 84 -15.15 -9.36 -6.60
N THR A 85 -14.30 -10.38 -6.49
CA THR A 85 -14.64 -11.79 -6.71
C THR A 85 -14.88 -12.51 -5.39
N GLY A 86 -13.86 -13.18 -4.85
CA GLY A 86 -13.99 -14.09 -3.72
C GLY A 86 -14.33 -13.39 -2.41
N TYR A 87 -13.75 -12.22 -2.14
CA TYR A 87 -13.93 -11.54 -0.85
C TYR A 87 -15.37 -11.03 -0.67
N ARG A 88 -15.92 -10.34 -1.68
CA ARG A 88 -17.31 -9.85 -1.67
C ARG A 88 -18.32 -10.99 -1.51
N ARG A 89 -18.01 -12.18 -2.04
CA ARG A 89 -18.82 -13.40 -1.95
C ARG A 89 -18.67 -14.16 -0.64
N GLY A 90 -17.74 -13.78 0.24
CA GLY A 90 -17.50 -14.48 1.50
C GLY A 90 -16.69 -15.78 1.36
N GLU A 91 -15.92 -15.93 0.28
CA GLU A 91 -15.12 -17.13 0.05
C GLU A 91 -13.91 -17.19 1.00
N LYS A 92 -13.72 -18.33 1.69
CA LYS A 92 -12.70 -18.48 2.74
C LYS A 92 -11.28 -18.21 2.25
N TRP A 93 -10.93 -18.68 1.05
CA TRP A 93 -9.59 -18.47 0.49
C TRP A 93 -9.29 -16.97 0.33
N ALA A 94 -10.27 -16.17 -0.09
CA ALA A 94 -10.10 -14.73 -0.30
C ALA A 94 -9.84 -14.00 1.02
N TRP A 95 -10.45 -14.45 2.13
CA TRP A 95 -10.15 -13.93 3.45
C TRP A 95 -8.69 -14.21 3.86
N TYR A 96 -8.20 -15.44 3.65
CA TYR A 96 -6.80 -15.78 3.91
C TYR A 96 -5.85 -14.97 3.03
N THR A 97 -6.15 -14.82 1.73
CA THR A 97 -5.30 -14.04 0.81
C THR A 97 -5.28 -12.55 1.17
N MET A 98 -6.41 -11.99 1.65
CA MET A 98 -6.47 -10.57 2.02
C MET A 98 -5.61 -10.20 3.23
N TRP A 99 -5.16 -11.16 4.04
CA TRP A 99 -4.15 -10.92 5.08
C TRP A 99 -2.82 -10.42 4.54
N LEU A 100 -2.53 -10.66 3.26
CA LEU A 100 -1.33 -10.09 2.62
C LEU A 100 -1.33 -8.56 2.63
N VAL A 101 -2.50 -7.91 2.66
CA VAL A 101 -2.59 -6.44 2.71
C VAL A 101 -2.07 -5.88 4.04
N PRO A 102 -2.61 -6.22 5.22
CA PRO A 102 -2.06 -5.72 6.49
C PRO A 102 -0.65 -6.24 6.76
N ILE A 103 -0.28 -7.45 6.32
CA ILE A 103 1.11 -7.94 6.43
C ILE A 103 2.05 -7.02 5.68
N LEU A 104 1.73 -6.67 4.42
CA LEU A 104 2.54 -5.76 3.63
C LEU A 104 2.68 -4.39 4.30
N LEU A 105 1.58 -3.82 4.82
CA LEU A 105 1.62 -2.53 5.53
C LEU A 105 2.55 -2.57 6.75
N VAL A 106 2.45 -3.63 7.56
CA VAL A 106 3.30 -3.81 8.75
C VAL A 106 4.77 -4.02 8.33
N SER A 107 5.03 -4.84 7.30
CA SER A 107 6.38 -5.04 6.79
C SER A 107 6.99 -3.75 6.26
N SER A 108 6.22 -2.92 5.54
CA SER A 108 6.66 -1.60 5.06
C SER A 108 6.94 -0.63 6.21
N ALA A 109 6.09 -0.62 7.25
CA ALA A 109 6.31 0.17 8.45
C ALA A 109 7.63 -0.22 9.16
N LEU A 110 7.82 -1.52 9.42
CA LEU A 110 9.04 -2.03 10.06
C LEU A 110 10.29 -1.74 9.23
N PHE A 111 10.19 -1.84 7.91
CA PHE A 111 11.29 -1.51 7.00
C PHE A 111 11.67 -0.03 7.11
N ASN A 112 10.70 0.89 7.09
CA ASN A 112 10.97 2.33 7.23
C ASN A 112 11.61 2.69 8.57
N VAL A 113 11.10 2.15 9.69
CA VAL A 113 11.72 2.36 11.01
C VAL A 113 13.16 1.85 11.02
N SER A 114 13.43 0.70 10.41
CA SER A 114 14.75 0.08 10.44
C SER A 114 15.76 0.78 9.53
N PHE A 115 15.30 1.38 8.42
CA PHE A 115 16.16 1.97 7.40
C PHE A 115 16.32 3.49 7.56
N VAL A 116 15.21 4.21 7.75
CA VAL A 116 15.18 5.68 7.83
C VAL A 116 15.27 6.15 9.29
N GLY A 117 14.83 5.34 10.25
CA GLY A 117 14.84 5.70 11.68
C GLY A 117 13.71 6.64 12.10
N ASP A 118 12.83 7.04 11.18
CA ASP A 118 11.71 7.93 11.48
C ASP A 118 10.47 7.16 11.96
N VAL A 119 10.25 7.19 13.28
CA VAL A 119 9.08 6.60 13.92
C VAL A 119 7.81 7.38 13.61
N PHE A 120 7.89 8.71 13.42
CA PHE A 120 6.70 9.54 13.18
C PHE A 120 6.06 9.23 11.83
N GLN A 121 6.87 9.05 10.78
CA GLN A 121 6.39 8.61 9.48
C GLN A 121 5.64 7.27 9.57
N THR A 122 6.04 6.39 10.48
CA THR A 122 5.34 5.11 10.72
C THR A 122 3.98 5.29 11.40
N LEU A 123 3.86 6.27 12.29
CA LEU A 123 2.60 6.56 12.98
C LEU A 123 1.50 7.01 12.00
N GLU A 124 1.86 7.66 10.89
CA GLU A 124 0.92 8.07 9.83
C GLU A 124 0.21 6.87 9.17
N TRP A 125 0.80 5.68 9.20
CA TRP A 125 0.22 4.46 8.64
C TRP A 125 -0.74 3.73 9.60
N ILE A 126 -0.80 4.11 10.89
CA ILE A 126 -1.68 3.46 11.87
C ILE A 126 -3.17 3.51 11.47
N PRO A 127 -3.73 4.64 10.99
CA PRO A 127 -5.12 4.69 10.58
C PRO A 127 -5.43 3.69 9.45
N ILE A 128 -4.59 3.62 8.42
CA ILE A 128 -4.81 2.72 7.28
C ILE A 128 -4.63 1.24 7.65
N MET A 129 -3.67 0.92 8.52
CA MET A 129 -3.51 -0.42 9.10
C MET A 129 -4.75 -0.82 9.92
N THR A 130 -5.24 0.07 10.77
CA THR A 130 -6.42 -0.17 11.61
C THR A 130 -7.66 -0.43 10.74
N VAL A 131 -7.90 0.41 9.74
CA VAL A 131 -9.03 0.26 8.81
C VAL A 131 -8.93 -1.06 8.04
N THR A 132 -7.73 -1.46 7.61
CA THR A 132 -7.50 -2.73 6.92
C THR A 132 -7.82 -3.93 7.82
N LEU A 133 -7.37 -3.90 9.07
CA LEU A 133 -7.66 -4.94 10.06
C LEU A 133 -9.15 -5.03 10.37
N LEU A 134 -9.82 -3.89 10.56
CA LEU A 134 -11.27 -3.86 10.74
C LEU A 134 -12.00 -4.41 9.52
N GLY A 135 -11.53 -4.07 8.32
CA GLY A 135 -12.02 -4.62 7.06
C GLY A 135 -11.97 -6.14 7.06
N LEU A 136 -10.91 -6.77 7.55
CA LEU A 136 -10.76 -8.24 7.63
C LEU A 136 -11.54 -8.89 8.77
N LEU A 137 -11.53 -8.28 9.95
CA LEU A 137 -12.00 -8.90 11.19
C LEU A 137 -13.50 -8.73 11.41
N LEU A 138 -14.08 -7.57 11.07
CA LEU A 138 -15.51 -7.32 11.25
C LEU A 138 -16.40 -8.31 10.47
N PRO A 139 -16.16 -8.61 9.18
CA PRO A 139 -16.96 -9.57 8.43
C PRO A 139 -16.59 -11.04 8.69
N TYR A 140 -15.83 -11.39 9.73
CA TYR A 140 -15.34 -12.75 9.96
C TYR A 140 -16.43 -13.83 9.84
N ARG A 141 -17.63 -13.57 10.41
CA ARG A 141 -18.78 -14.49 10.36
C ARG A 141 -19.30 -14.76 8.95
N LYS A 142 -19.08 -13.85 8.01
CA LYS A 142 -19.42 -14.03 6.59
C LYS A 142 -18.58 -15.13 5.93
N PHE A 143 -17.32 -15.24 6.32
CA PHE A 143 -16.37 -16.22 5.77
C PHE A 143 -16.44 -17.56 6.50
N PHE A 144 -16.75 -17.51 7.80
CA PHE A 144 -16.80 -18.69 8.67
C PHE A 144 -18.15 -18.76 9.41
N PRO A 145 -19.24 -19.09 8.70
CA PRO A 145 -20.54 -19.32 9.32
C PRO A 145 -20.44 -20.59 10.18
N ARG A 146 -20.34 -20.40 11.49
CA ARG A 146 -20.48 -21.41 12.54
C ARG A 146 -21.30 -20.81 13.67
#